data_AF-A0A844TWE1-F1
#
_entry.id   AF-A0A844TWE1-F1
#
_cell.length_a   1.000
_cell.length_b   1.000
_cell.length_c   1.000
_cell.angle_alpha   90.00
_cell.angle_beta   90.00
_cell.angle_gamma   90.00
#
_symmetry.space_group_name_H-M   'P 1'
#
loop_
_entity.id
_entity.type
_entity.pdbx_description
1 polymer ?
#
loop_
_entity_poly.entity_id
_entity_poly.type
_entity_poly.pdbx_seq_one_letter_code
_entity_poly.pdbx_strand_id
1 'polypeptide(L)' 'MARYKATVIRNYNNEQVYIEKGMSVEFVSFTHPWIDNGKVVQEAFMRVYGVDFTKGGGCSPAFIEVVEI' A
#
# COMPACT_ATOMS: atom_id res chain seq x y z
N MET A 1 -14.22 12.87 -4.23
CA MET A 1 -13.49 11.64 -3.84
C MET A 1 -12.15 11.70 -4.53
N ALA A 2 -11.08 11.88 -3.79
CA ALA A 2 -9.74 11.83 -4.36
C ALA A 2 -9.42 10.38 -4.71
N ARG A 3 -8.88 10.15 -5.90
CA ARG A 3 -8.33 8.86 -6.29
C ARG A 3 -6.84 8.91 -5.97
N TYR A 4 -6.34 7.82 -5.41
CA TYR A 4 -4.94 7.66 -5.09
C TYR A 4 -4.41 6.43 -5.81
N LYS A 5 -3.16 6.53 -6.27
CA LYS A 5 -2.39 5.40 -6.76
C LYS A 5 -1.24 5.15 -5.80
N ALA A 6 -1.25 4.01 -5.14
CA ALA A 6 -0.13 3.52 -4.36
C ALA A 6 0.76 2.64 -5.24
N THR A 7 2.07 2.92 -5.28
CA THR A 7 3.06 2.18 -6.07
C THR A 7 4.20 1.74 -5.18
N VAL A 8 4.54 0.46 -5.22
CA VAL A 8 5.70 -0.07 -4.50
C VAL A 8 6.98 0.38 -5.20
N ILE A 9 7.81 1.14 -4.48
CA ILE A 9 9.08 1.68 -4.98
C ILE A 9 10.29 0.81 -4.62
N ARG A 10 10.15 -0.06 -3.61
CA ARG A 10 11.21 -0.95 -3.13
C ARG A 10 10.68 -2.36 -2.93
N ASN A 11 11.48 -3.34 -3.34
CA ASN A 11 11.21 -4.74 -3.01
C ASN A 11 11.30 -4.90 -1.49
N TYR A 12 10.31 -5.58 -0.92
CA TYR A 12 10.35 -5.99 0.47
C TYR A 12 9.86 -7.43 0.54
N ASN A 13 10.72 -8.28 1.07
CA ASN A 13 10.45 -9.69 1.27
C ASN A 13 10.69 -9.99 2.74
N ASN A 14 9.62 -10.34 3.43
CA ASN A 14 9.62 -10.89 4.76
C ASN A 14 8.84 -12.21 4.71
N GLU A 15 9.10 -13.15 5.62
CA GLU A 15 8.52 -14.50 5.62
C GLU A 15 6.98 -14.53 5.49
N GLN A 16 6.31 -13.42 5.81
CA GLN A 16 4.86 -13.24 5.76
C GLN A 16 4.36 -12.24 4.69
N VAL A 17 5.22 -11.35 4.16
CA VAL A 17 4.83 -10.29 3.22
C VAL A 17 5.84 -10.21 2.10
N TYR A 18 5.35 -10.33 0.87
CA TYR A 18 6.14 -10.17 -0.33
C TYR A 18 5.54 -9.05 -1.19
N ILE A 19 6.31 -7.98 -1.38
CA ILE A 19 5.99 -6.90 -2.30
C ILE A 19 7.15 -6.66 -3.26
N GLU A 20 6.82 -6.51 -4.53
CA GLU A 20 7.78 -6.23 -5.58
C GLU A 20 7.62 -4.79 -6.08
N LYS A 21 8.76 -4.17 -6.38
CA LYS A 21 8.83 -2.87 -7.02
C LYS A 21 8.05 -2.92 -8.34
N GLY A 22 7.13 -1.98 -8.51
CA GLY A 22 6.26 -1.88 -9.67
C GLY A 22 4.83 -2.39 -9.42
N MET A 23 4.57 -3.10 -8.31
CA MET A 23 3.19 -3.36 -7.89
C MET A 23 2.49 -2.03 -7.61
N SER A 24 1.26 -1.86 -8.10
CA SER A 24 0.49 -0.66 -7.83
C SER A 24 -0.99 -0.94 -7.68
N VAL A 25 -1.64 -0.20 -6.80
CA VAL A 25 -3.09 -0.27 -6.56
C VAL A 25 -3.69 1.10 -6.62
N GLU A 26 -4.88 1.19 -7.21
CA GLU A 26 -5.70 2.39 -7.24
C GLU A 26 -6.81 2.24 -6.21
N PHE A 27 -7.01 3.28 -5.39
CA PHE A 27 -8.03 3.29 -4.36
C PHE A 27 -8.59 4.69 -4.17
N VAL A 28 -9.76 4.75 -3.54
CA VAL A 28 -10.45 6.00 -3.22
C VAL A 28 -10.38 6.19 -1.72
N SER A 29 -9.98 7.38 -1.28
CA SER A 29 -9.98 7.75 0.13
C SER A 29 -10.60 9.13 0.34
N PHE A 30 -11.28 9.29 1.48
CA PHE A 30 -11.79 10.59 1.94
C PHE A 30 -10.79 11.34 2.83
N THR A 31 -9.81 10.62 3.37
CA THR A 31 -8.78 11.13 4.27
C THR A 31 -7.39 10.88 3.68
N HIS A 32 -6.39 11.54 4.25
CA HIS A 32 -5.01 11.35 3.82
C HIS A 32 -4.62 9.86 3.88
N PRO A 33 -4.01 9.29 2.82
CA PRO A 33 -3.84 7.85 2.68
C PRO A 33 -2.95 7.19 3.74
N TRP A 34 -2.18 7.98 4.49
CA TRP A 34 -1.31 7.51 5.58
C TRP A 34 -1.92 7.61 6.99
N ILE A 35 -3.18 8.04 7.11
CA ILE A 35 -3.93 7.99 8.38
C ILE A 35 -4.10 6.53 8.82
N ASP A 36 -4.20 6.31 10.14
CA ASP A 36 -4.35 4.98 10.75
C ASP A 36 -3.29 3.98 10.27
N ASN A 37 -2.03 4.41 10.19
CA ASN A 37 -0.90 3.62 9.67
C ASN A 37 -1.10 3.12 8.23
N GLY A 38 -1.81 3.90 7.41
CA GLY A 38 -2.03 3.58 6.01
C GLY A 38 -3.06 2.46 5.80
N LYS A 39 -4.03 2.30 6.71
CA LYS A 39 -5.06 1.24 6.65
C LYS A 39 -5.71 1.13 5.27
N VAL A 40 -6.06 2.26 4.66
CA VAL A 40 -6.68 2.28 3.31
C VAL A 40 -5.76 1.73 2.22
N VAL A 41 -4.45 1.95 2.33
CA VAL A 41 -3.44 1.38 1.42
C VAL A 41 -3.35 -0.12 1.65
N GLN A 42 -3.30 -0.56 2.91
CA GLN A 42 -3.25 -1.98 3.25
C GLN A 42 -4.48 -2.73 2.72
N GLU A 43 -5.68 -2.19 2.92
CA GLU A 43 -6.94 -2.77 2.40
C GLU A 43 -6.95 -2.83 0.87
N ALA A 44 -6.40 -1.83 0.18
CA ALA A 44 -6.30 -1.82 -1.27
C ALA A 44 -5.38 -2.94 -1.79
N PHE A 45 -4.20 -3.09 -1.21
CA PHE A 45 -3.26 -4.16 -1.56
C PHE A 45 -3.76 -5.55 -1.17
N MET A 46 -4.43 -5.68 -0.03
CA MET A 46 -5.08 -6.93 0.38
C MET A 46 -6.17 -7.32 -0.62
N ARG A 47 -6.93 -6.34 -1.13
CA ARG A 47 -8.00 -6.58 -2.11
C ARG A 47 -7.49 -6.99 -3.49
N VAL A 48 -6.41 -6.37 -3.98
CA VAL A 48 -5.89 -6.60 -5.34
C VAL A 48 -4.92 -7.77 -5.37
N TYR A 49 -4.02 -7.85 -4.39
CA TYR A 49 -2.89 -8.78 -4.38
C TYR A 49 -2.95 -9.81 -3.25
N GLY A 50 -3.89 -9.69 -2.30
CA GLY A 50 -3.97 -10.60 -1.14
C GLY A 50 -2.83 -10.40 -0.13
N VAL A 51 -2.15 -9.25 -0.15
CA VAL A 51 -1.02 -8.95 0.72
C VAL A 51 -1.50 -8.34 2.04
N ASP A 52 -1.17 -8.98 3.15
CA ASP A 52 -1.52 -8.54 4.50
C ASP A 52 -0.31 -7.90 5.22
N PHE A 53 -0.24 -6.57 5.19
CA PHE A 53 0.86 -5.82 5.82
C PHE A 53 0.82 -5.79 7.35
N THR A 54 -0.30 -6.18 7.97
CA THR A 54 -0.47 -6.15 9.43
C THR A 54 0.48 -7.12 10.15
N LYS A 55 0.90 -8.18 9.46
CA LYS A 55 1.75 -9.24 10.02
C LYS A 55 3.23 -9.08 9.70
N GLY A 56 3.56 -8.67 8.48
CA GLY A 56 4.96 -8.62 8.01
C GLY A 56 5.57 -7.22 7.95
N GLY A 57 4.81 -6.15 8.19
CA GLY A 57 5.26 -4.78 7.95
C GLY A 57 5.42 -4.46 6.45
N GLY A 58 5.93 -3.28 6.12
CA GLY A 58 6.15 -2.83 4.72
C GLY A 58 5.13 -1.83 4.17
N CYS A 59 4.01 -1.60 4.87
CA CYS A 59 3.10 -0.50 4.56
C CYS A 59 3.62 0.82 5.16
N SER A 60 4.57 1.46 4.47
CA SER A 60 5.17 2.72 4.88
C SER A 60 5.57 3.54 3.65
N PRO A 61 5.58 4.89 3.77
CA PRO A 61 6.06 5.77 2.69
C PRO A 61 7.51 5.49 2.26
N ALA A 62 8.28 4.75 3.05
CA ALA A 62 9.62 4.30 2.68
C ALA A 62 9.65 3.22 1.57
N PHE A 63 8.56 2.46 1.41
CA PHE A 63 8.45 1.34 0.46
C PHE A 63 7.36 1.56 -0.59
N ILE A 64 6.34 2.35 -0.25
CA ILE A 64 5.18 2.60 -1.10
C ILE A 64 5.03 4.10 -1.27
N GLU A 65 5.01 4.55 -2.52
CA GLU A 65 4.72 5.93 -2.88
C GLU A 65 3.21 6.06 -3.18
N VAL A 66 2.56 7.09 -2.65
CA VAL A 66 1.14 7.34 -2.89
C VAL A 66 0.98 8.70 -3.56
N VAL A 67 0.33 8.71 -4.72
CA VAL A 67 0.10 9.92 -5.53
C VAL A 67 -1.41 10.08 -5.78
N GLU A 68 -1.92 11.31 -5.67
CA GLU A 68 -3.30 11.64 -6.04
C GLU A 68 -3.43 11.74 -7.56
N ILE A 69 -4.51 11.18 -8.12
CA ILE A 69 -4.81 11.08 -9.56
C ILE A 69 -6.21 11.60 -9.89
#